data_AF-A0A239AJC3-F1
#
_entry.id   AF-A0A239AJC3-F1
#
_cell.length_a   1.000
_cell.length_b   1.000
_cell.length_c   1.000
_cell.angle_alpha   90.00
_cell.angle_beta   90.00
_cell.angle_gamma   90.00
#
_symmetry.space_group_name_H-M   'P 1'
#
loop_
_entity.id
_entity.type
_entity.pdbx_description
1 polymer ?
#
loop_
_entity_poly.entity_id
_entity_poly.type
_entity_poly.pdbx_seq_one_letter_code
_entity_poly.pdbx_strand_id
1 'polypeptide(L)'
;MIQTDNFEKVEITTQEELRNWLVQNHQQKESVWLVTFKKSIPEKYLSTSQVLDELLCFGWIDGIRRKLDEHRTMQLISPRKVEHWAKTYKD
;
A
#
# COMPACT_ATOMS: atom_id res chain seq x y z
N MET A 1 -9.36 -4.45 -17.65
CA MET A 1 -9.72 -4.60 -16.22
C MET A 1 -8.46 -5.05 -15.49
N ILE A 2 -7.90 -4.23 -14.60
CA ILE A 2 -6.76 -4.65 -13.78
C ILE A 2 -7.32 -5.72 -12.82
N GLN A 3 -6.85 -6.97 -12.94
CA GLN A 3 -7.27 -8.05 -12.04
C GLN A 3 -6.65 -7.79 -10.68
N THR A 4 -7.37 -7.09 -9.80
CA THR A 4 -6.89 -6.76 -8.46
C THR A 4 -6.94 -7.94 -7.48
N ASP A 5 -7.43 -9.10 -7.93
CA ASP A 5 -7.71 -10.25 -7.07
C ASP A 5 -6.49 -11.17 -6.85
N ASN A 6 -5.49 -11.10 -7.74
CA ASN A 6 -4.27 -11.92 -7.69
C ASN A 6 -3.06 -11.19 -7.09
N PHE A 7 -3.23 -9.98 -6.54
CA PHE A 7 -2.12 -9.28 -5.90
C PHE A 7 -1.76 -9.92 -4.56
N GLU A 8 -0.46 -9.96 -4.28
CA GLU A 8 0.08 -10.51 -3.03
C GLU A 8 -0.47 -9.74 -1.82
N LYS A 9 -0.79 -10.47 -0.75
CA LYS A 9 -1.30 -9.89 0.50
C LYS A 9 -0.20 -9.89 1.54
N VAL A 10 0.18 -8.71 2.00
CA VAL A 10 1.24 -8.52 2.99
C VAL A 10 0.59 -8.07 4.28
N GLU A 11 0.62 -8.92 5.31
CA GLU A 11 0.13 -8.55 6.64
C GLU A 11 1.21 -7.83 7.43
N ILE A 12 0.89 -6.62 7.88
CA ILE A 12 1.80 -5.78 8.63
C ILE A 12 1.14 -5.36 9.94
N THR A 13 1.85 -5.57 11.04
CA THR A 13 1.35 -5.29 12.39
C THR A 13 1.97 -4.05 13.01
N THR A 14 3.14 -3.63 12.52
CA THR A 14 3.90 -2.49 13.06
C THR A 14 4.50 -1.63 11.95
N GLN A 15 4.83 -0.37 12.29
CA GLN A 15 5.44 0.56 11.35
C GLN A 15 6.83 0.08 10.92
N GLU A 16 7.58 -0.56 11.82
CA GLU A 16 8.89 -1.14 11.53
C GLU A 16 8.78 -2.29 10.53
N GLU A 17 7.78 -3.16 10.65
CA GLU A 17 7.51 -4.20 9.65
C GLU A 17 7.16 -3.60 8.28
N LEU A 18 6.32 -2.55 8.24
CA LEU A 18 6.00 -1.84 7.00
C LEU A 18 7.28 -1.34 6.33
N ARG A 19 8.12 -0.66 7.11
CA ARG A 19 9.39 -0.10 6.64
C ARG A 19 10.32 -1.19 6.13
N ASN A 20 10.51 -2.27 6.88
CA ASN A 20 11.37 -3.37 6.45
C ASN A 20 10.88 -4.01 5.16
N TRP A 21 9.57 -4.24 5.04
CA TRP A 21 8.98 -4.75 3.81
C TRP A 21 9.21 -3.79 2.65
N LEU A 22 8.98 -2.49 2.83
CA LEU A 22 9.23 -1.48 1.79
C LEU A 22 10.71 -1.41 1.42
N VAL A 23 11.65 -1.44 2.37
CA VAL A 23 13.10 -1.44 2.06
C VAL A 23 13.50 -2.60 1.16
N GLN A 24 12.88 -3.78 1.31
CA GLN A 24 13.18 -4.94 0.47
C GLN A 24 12.41 -4.94 -0.86
N ASN A 25 11.18 -4.39 -0.88
CA ASN A 25 10.25 -4.57 -1.99
C ASN A 25 9.94 -3.26 -2.77
N HIS A 26 10.44 -2.09 -2.34
CA HIS A 26 10.05 -0.80 -2.92
C HIS A 26 10.42 -0.63 -4.40
N GLN A 27 11.35 -1.43 -4.92
CA GLN A 27 11.77 -1.42 -6.33
C GLN A 27 10.84 -2.24 -7.23
N GLN A 28 9.91 -3.00 -6.66
CA GLN A 28 8.95 -3.78 -7.42
C GLN A 28 7.95 -2.88 -8.14
N LYS A 29 7.46 -3.36 -9.28
CA LYS A 29 6.47 -2.64 -10.12
C LYS A 29 5.05 -3.13 -9.89
N GLU A 30 4.88 -4.17 -9.10
CA GLU A 30 3.61 -4.83 -8.84
C GLU A 30 2.91 -4.20 -7.65
N SER A 31 1.59 -4.11 -7.74
CA SER A 31 0.76 -3.66 -6.61
C SER A 31 0.60 -4.79 -5.61
N VAL A 32 0.51 -4.47 -4.33
CA VAL A 32 0.25 -5.45 -3.27
C VAL A 32 -0.85 -4.97 -2.33
N TRP A 33 -1.56 -5.92 -1.73
CA TRP A 33 -2.55 -5.66 -0.69
C TRP A 33 -1.88 -5.60 0.67
N LEU A 34 -1.75 -4.41 1.21
CA LEU A 34 -1.27 -4.20 2.57
C LEU A 34 -2.41 -4.43 3.57
N VAL A 35 -2.33 -5.49 4.36
CA VAL A 35 -3.29 -5.82 5.42
C VAL A 35 -2.83 -5.20 6.73
N THR A 36 -3.71 -4.41 7.33
CA THR A 36 -3.50 -3.64 8.56
C THR A 36 -4.64 -3.88 9.55
N PHE A 37 -4.37 -3.73 10.84
CA PHE A 37 -5.39 -3.91 11.88
C PHE A 37 -6.12 -2.60 12.18
N LYS A 38 -7.36 -2.72 12.67
CA LYS A 38 -8.16 -1.58 13.12
C LYS A 38 -7.85 -1.23 14.56
N LYS A 39 -8.34 -0.06 14.99
CA LYS A 39 -8.25 0.46 16.38
C LYS A 39 -8.73 -0.53 17.45
N SER A 40 -9.56 -1.51 17.06
CA SER A 40 -9.98 -2.60 17.95
C SER A 40 -8.84 -3.48 18.45
N ILE A 41 -7.69 -3.51 17.76
CA ILE A 41 -6.48 -4.24 18.16
C ILE A 41 -5.33 -3.23 18.30
N PRO A 42 -5.25 -2.47 19.41
CA PRO A 42 -4.30 -1.37 19.58
C PRO A 42 -2.84 -1.84 19.50
N GLU A 43 -2.55 -3.08 19.93
CA GLU A 43 -1.20 -3.67 19.87
C GLU A 43 -0.66 -3.83 18.44
N LYS A 44 -1.54 -3.90 17.44
CA LYS A 44 -1.19 -4.07 16.01
C LYS A 44 -1.75 -2.96 15.14
N TYR A 45 -2.30 -1.91 15.77
CA TYR A 45 -3.03 -0.87 15.06
C TYR A 45 -2.04 0.08 14.38
N LEU A 46 -2.16 0.18 13.07
CA LEU A 46 -1.48 1.21 12.29
C LEU A 46 -2.49 2.23 11.79
N SER A 47 -2.17 3.50 12.03
CA SER A 47 -2.96 4.60 11.50
C SER A 47 -2.74 4.70 9.99
N THR A 48 -3.81 4.95 9.23
CA THR A 48 -3.69 5.18 7.78
C THR A 48 -2.66 6.25 7.45
N SER A 49 -2.56 7.30 8.28
CA SER A 49 -1.55 8.35 8.12
C SER A 49 -0.12 7.86 8.28
N GLN A 50 0.16 6.95 9.23
CA GLN A 50 1.51 6.37 9.39
C GLN A 50 1.88 5.48 8.21
N VAL A 51 0.91 4.71 7.72
CA VAL A 51 1.09 3.89 6.53
C VAL A 51 1.38 4.77 5.32
N LEU A 52 0.58 5.81 5.09
CA LEU A 52 0.77 6.75 3.99
C LEU A 52 2.13 7.44 4.06
N ASP A 53 2.58 7.87 5.25
CA ASP A 53 3.87 8.54 5.43
C ASP A 53 5.04 7.63 5.03
N GLU A 54 5.04 6.37 5.48
CA GLU A 54 6.03 5.38 5.06
C GLU A 54 5.96 5.11 3.55
N LEU A 55 4.76 4.90 2.99
CA LEU A 55 4.61 4.69 1.55
C LEU A 55 5.21 5.85 0.75
N LEU A 56 4.90 7.09 1.11
CA LEU A 56 5.44 8.29 0.46
C LEU A 56 6.96 8.37 0.57
N CYS A 57 7.53 7.98 1.71
CA CYS A 57 8.99 7.93 1.93
C CYS A 57 9.69 7.02 0.92
N PHE A 58 9.06 5.90 0.54
CA PHE A 58 9.59 4.94 -0.44
C PHE A 58 9.09 5.20 -1.88
N GLY A 59 8.32 6.26 -2.12
CA GLY A 59 7.76 6.58 -3.45
C GLY A 59 6.57 5.70 -3.86
N TRP A 60 5.87 5.13 -2.89
CA TRP A 60 4.66 4.34 -3.07
C TRP A 60 3.41 5.17 -2.74
N ILE A 61 2.27 4.73 -3.25
CA ILE A 61 0.96 5.32 -2.99
C ILE A 61 -0.03 4.22 -2.61
N ASP A 62 -0.95 4.50 -1.69
CA ASP A 62 -2.13 3.68 -1.49
C ASP A 62 -3.27 4.14 -2.43
N GLY A 63 -4.17 3.21 -2.72
CA GLY A 63 -5.35 3.49 -3.53
C GLY A 63 -6.58 2.79 -2.97
N ILE A 64 -6.88 1.61 -3.49
CA ILE A 64 -8.13 0.92 -3.16
C ILE A 64 -8.06 0.39 -1.73
N ARG A 65 -8.92 0.89 -0.85
CA ARG A 65 -9.08 0.33 0.49
C ARG A 65 -10.31 -0.56 0.58
N ARG A 66 -10.17 -1.74 1.17
CA ARG A 66 -11.23 -2.72 1.39
C ARG A 66 -11.22 -3.23 2.83
N LYS A 67 -12.41 -3.49 3.38
CA LYS A 67 -12.55 -4.21 4.64
C LYS A 67 -12.23 -5.68 4.37
N LEU A 68 -11.27 -6.24 5.09
CA LEU A 68 -10.99 -7.67 5.05
C LEU A 68 -11.89 -8.39 6.07
N ASP A 69 -11.87 -7.91 7.32
CA ASP A 69 -12.60 -8.51 8.44
C ASP A 69 -13.17 -7.44 9.38
N GLU A 70 -13.81 -7.88 10.46
CA GLU A 70 -14.20 -7.02 11.58
C GLU A 70 -13.00 -6.32 12.21
N HIS A 71 -11.85 -7.00 12.31
CA HIS A 71 -10.64 -6.47 12.93
C HIS A 71 -9.57 -5.99 11.93
N ARG A 72 -9.64 -6.36 10.65
CA ARG A 72 -8.59 -6.12 9.64
C ARG A 72 -9.10 -5.34 8.44
N THR A 73 -8.24 -4.53 7.85
CA THR A 73 -8.48 -3.82 6.58
C THR A 73 -7.32 -4.03 5.65
N MET A 74 -7.59 -4.14 4.35
CA MET A 74 -6.56 -4.18 3.33
C MET A 74 -6.60 -2.92 2.49
N GLN A 75 -5.43 -2.42 2.12
CA GLN A 75 -5.27 -1.29 1.21
C GLN A 75 -4.32 -1.69 0.09
N LEU A 76 -4.72 -1.46 -1.14
CA LEU A 76 -3.89 -1.73 -2.30
C LEU A 76 -2.84 -0.61 -2.35
N ILE A 77 -1.59 -0.98 -2.20
CA ILE A 77 -0.45 -0.10 -2.35
C ILE A 77 0.23 -0.42 -3.68
N SER A 78 0.74 0.61 -4.32
CA SER A 78 1.43 0.47 -5.59
C SER A 78 2.57 1.48 -5.68
N PRO A 79 3.68 1.12 -6.35
CA PRO A 79 4.73 2.07 -6.64
C PRO A 79 4.15 3.22 -7.45
N ARG A 80 4.49 4.45 -7.09
CA ARG A 80 4.03 5.62 -7.83
C ARG A 80 4.57 5.52 -9.25
N LYS A 81 3.69 5.28 -10.22
CA LYS A 81 4.05 5.48 -11.63
C LYS A 81 4.38 6.95 -11.81
N VAL A 82 5.66 7.25 -11.99
CA VAL A 82 6.08 8.48 -12.63
C VAL A 82 5.69 8.33 -14.10
N GLU A 83 4.41 8.59 -14.41
CA GLU A 83 4.05 8.89 -15.78
C GLU A 83 4.71 10.24 -16.08
N HIS A 84 5.87 10.18 -16.72
CA HIS A 84 6.36 11.31 -17.49
C HIS A 84 5.22 11.67 -18.43
N TRP A 85 4.63 12.85 -18.23
CA TRP A 85 3.68 13.44 -19.16
C TRP A 85 4.44 13.76 -20.46
N ALA A 86 4.82 12.76 -21.24
CA ALA A 86 5.31 12.98 -22.58
C ALA A 86 4.07 13.16 -23.46
N LYS A 87 3.73 14.44 -23.69
CA LYS A 87 3.09 14.98 -24.89
C LYS A 87 2.18 14.04 -25.69
N THR A 88 0.87 14.30 -25.64
CA THR A 88 0.08 14.44 -26.88
C THR A 88 -0.97 15.53 -26.68
N TYR A 89 -0.60 16.77 -27.01
CA TYR A 89 -1.55 17.78 -27.44
C TYR A 89 -1.22 18.10 -28.91
N LYS A 90 -2.26 18.03 -29.75
CA LYS A 90 -2.33 18.21 -31.21
C LYS A 90 -2.02 16.96 -32.05
N ASP A 91 -3.08 16.33 -32.54
CA ASP A 91 -3.48 16.51 -33.95
C ASP A 91 -4.95 16.96 -33.97
#